data_AF-A0A6B0GM69-F1
#
_entry.id   AF-A0A6B0GM69-F1
#
_cell.length_a   1.000
_cell.length_b   1.000
_cell.length_c   1.000
_cell.angle_alpha   90.00
_cell.angle_beta   90.00
_cell.angle_gamma   90.00
#
_symmetry.space_group_name_H-M   'P 1'
#
loop_
_entity.id
_entity.type
_entity.pdbx_description
1 polymer ?
#
loop_
_entity_poly.entity_id
_entity_poly.type
_entity_poly.pdbx_seq_one_letter_code
_entity_poly.pdbx_strand_id
1 'polypeptide(L)'
;MVSPSARYRATADDSRSDDRTEYRPGVCNIGRTEQRRRYRYAAVGALVTLGYLAALVVTDAPTGLVLGAFAPLALAVEFSIQARTQFCVRFALRGRYDFTGSGGDSGRVTASANRRADTVSAAKVTVFSLLVAGVATGALYVGGTML
;
A
#
# COMPACT_ATOMS: atom_id res chain seq x y z
N MET A 1 -14.75 37.14 33.97
CA MET A 1 -15.75 36.11 33.60
C MET A 1 -16.00 36.22 32.10
N VAL A 2 -15.48 35.28 31.30
CA VAL A 2 -15.66 35.23 29.84
C VAL A 2 -16.25 33.87 29.47
N SER A 3 -17.23 33.90 28.57
CA SER A 3 -18.24 32.89 28.22
C SER A 3 -17.70 31.53 27.72
N PRO A 4 -18.42 30.39 27.89
CA PRO A 4 -17.92 29.04 27.60
C PRO A 4 -17.98 28.57 26.14
N SER A 5 -18.35 29.42 25.17
CA SER A 5 -18.70 28.97 23.81
C SER A 5 -17.52 28.78 22.83
N ALA A 6 -16.27 28.89 23.27
CA ALA A 6 -15.09 28.81 22.40
C ALA A 6 -14.32 27.47 22.46
N ARG A 7 -14.94 26.36 22.89
CA ARG A 7 -14.29 25.03 23.00
C ARG A 7 -14.85 23.93 22.08
N TYR A 8 -15.57 24.25 21.02
CA TYR A 8 -16.18 23.23 20.14
C TYR A 8 -15.90 23.44 18.64
N ARG A 9 -14.66 23.75 18.24
CA ARG A 9 -14.31 23.82 16.80
C ARG A 9 -12.90 23.41 16.39
N ALA A 10 -12.16 22.69 17.22
CA ALA A 10 -10.74 22.39 16.94
C ALA A 10 -10.33 20.90 17.08
N THR A 11 -11.18 19.92 16.75
CA THR A 11 -10.84 18.49 17.00
C THR A 11 -11.02 17.52 15.82
N ALA A 12 -11.51 17.97 14.66
CA ALA A 12 -11.64 17.11 13.48
C ALA A 12 -10.42 17.18 12.52
N ASP A 13 -9.63 18.25 12.59
CA ASP A 13 -8.43 18.41 11.76
C ASP A 13 -7.16 17.89 12.48
N ASP A 14 -7.13 18.03 13.81
CA ASP A 14 -5.99 17.66 14.67
C ASP A 14 -5.73 16.13 14.72
N SER A 15 -6.80 15.34 14.71
CA SER A 15 -6.71 13.86 14.69
C SER A 15 -6.23 13.30 13.34
N ARG A 16 -6.34 14.08 12.26
CA ARG A 16 -5.81 13.72 10.92
C ARG A 16 -4.35 14.16 10.74
N SER A 17 -3.85 15.08 11.57
CA SER A 17 -2.41 15.37 11.68
C SER A 17 -1.68 14.27 12.43
N ASP A 18 -2.26 13.77 13.53
CA ASP A 18 -1.62 12.80 14.42
C ASP A 18 -1.32 11.45 13.74
N ASP A 19 -2.28 10.92 12.97
CA ASP A 19 -2.15 9.67 12.18
C ASP A 19 -1.04 9.74 11.09
N ARG A 20 -0.55 10.95 10.78
CA ARG A 20 0.52 11.19 9.79
C ARG A 20 1.89 11.39 10.42
N THR A 21 1.98 11.49 11.74
CA THR A 21 3.22 11.76 12.48
C THR A 21 3.58 10.67 13.48
N GLU A 22 2.63 9.82 13.87
CA GLU A 22 2.86 8.78 14.88
C GLU A 22 2.60 7.35 14.37
N TYR A 23 3.37 6.41 14.94
CA TYR A 23 3.23 4.98 14.71
C TYR A 23 2.01 4.39 15.41
N ARG A 24 1.20 3.60 14.68
CA ARG A 24 0.10 2.81 15.25
C ARG A 24 0.21 1.34 14.83
N PRO A 25 0.36 0.41 15.79
CA PRO A 25 0.54 -1.00 15.51
C PRO A 25 -0.54 -1.57 14.59
N GLY A 26 -0.12 -2.20 13.49
CA GLY A 26 -0.99 -2.83 12.51
C GLY A 26 -1.84 -1.87 11.67
N VAL A 27 -1.68 -0.54 11.85
CA VAL A 27 -2.50 0.49 11.18
C VAL A 27 -1.63 1.39 10.31
N CYS A 28 -0.62 2.06 10.87
CA CYS A 28 0.29 2.95 10.13
C CYS A 28 1.72 2.88 10.68
N ASN A 29 2.71 2.90 9.79
CA ASN A 29 4.13 2.85 10.16
C ASN A 29 5.05 3.70 9.24
N ILE A 30 4.47 4.51 8.35
CA ILE A 30 5.22 5.42 7.48
C ILE A 30 4.59 6.81 7.38
N GLY A 31 5.45 7.83 7.30
CA GLY A 31 5.11 9.21 7.01
C GLY A 31 5.05 9.52 5.50
N ARG A 32 4.86 10.81 5.18
CA ARG A 32 4.58 11.31 3.82
C ARG A 32 5.65 10.99 2.79
N THR A 33 6.94 11.05 3.15
CA THR A 33 8.03 10.75 2.22
C THR A 33 7.98 9.30 1.76
N GLU A 34 7.85 8.36 2.69
CA GLU A 34 7.73 6.95 2.38
C GLU A 34 6.38 6.64 1.70
N GLN A 35 5.29 7.28 2.10
CA GLN A 35 3.99 7.18 1.43
C GLN A 35 4.07 7.56 -0.06
N ARG A 36 4.71 8.69 -0.38
CA ARG A 36 4.92 9.14 -1.78
C ARG A 36 5.76 8.13 -2.57
N ARG A 37 6.75 7.49 -1.94
CA ARG A 37 7.52 6.40 -2.57
C ARG A 37 6.63 5.21 -2.94
N ARG A 38 5.69 4.82 -2.07
CA ARG A 38 4.73 3.74 -2.38
C ARG A 38 3.80 4.12 -3.53
N TYR A 39 3.31 5.35 -3.60
CA TYR A 39 2.57 5.81 -4.78
C TYR A 39 3.41 5.77 -6.07
N ARG A 40 4.70 6.11 -6.02
CA ARG A 40 5.59 5.99 -7.19
C ARG A 40 5.77 4.54 -7.63
N TYR A 41 6.02 3.62 -6.69
CA TYR A 41 6.16 2.20 -7.01
C TYR A 41 4.84 1.61 -7.54
N ALA A 42 3.71 2.02 -6.98
CA ALA A 42 2.40 1.66 -7.50
C ALA A 42 2.20 2.11 -8.96
N ALA A 43 2.53 3.36 -9.26
CA ALA A 43 2.43 3.92 -10.60
C ALA A 43 3.36 3.21 -11.59
N VAL A 44 4.62 2.97 -11.21
CA VAL A 44 5.57 2.21 -12.06
C VAL A 44 5.06 0.79 -12.31
N GLY A 45 4.61 0.08 -11.28
CA GLY A 45 4.04 -1.26 -11.44
C GLY A 45 2.86 -1.27 -12.41
N ALA A 46 1.94 -0.31 -12.28
CA ALA A 46 0.79 -0.19 -13.17
C ALA A 46 1.20 0.11 -14.63
N LEU A 47 2.15 1.03 -14.84
CA LEU A 47 2.67 1.34 -16.18
C LEU A 47 3.36 0.13 -16.81
N VAL A 48 4.14 -0.62 -16.03
CA VAL A 48 4.78 -1.86 -16.50
C VAL A 48 3.73 -2.90 -16.87
N THR A 49 2.68 -3.10 -16.06
CA THR A 49 1.57 -4.01 -16.40
C THR A 49 0.89 -3.61 -17.70
N LEU A 50 0.55 -2.33 -17.87
CA LEU A 50 -0.12 -1.83 -19.07
C LEU A 50 0.77 -1.95 -20.31
N GLY A 51 2.05 -1.56 -20.20
CA GLY A 51 3.02 -1.68 -21.30
C GLY A 51 3.26 -3.13 -21.70
N TYR A 52 3.34 -4.04 -20.72
CA TYR A 52 3.47 -5.48 -20.96
C TYR A 52 2.27 -6.03 -21.73
N LEU A 53 1.04 -5.77 -21.26
CA LEU A 53 -0.18 -6.23 -21.93
C LEU A 53 -0.32 -5.63 -23.34
N ALA A 54 -0.02 -4.34 -23.50
CA ALA A 54 -0.03 -3.69 -24.81
C ALA A 54 0.97 -4.33 -25.78
N ALA A 55 2.17 -4.68 -25.31
CA ALA A 55 3.16 -5.39 -26.12
C ALA A 55 2.62 -6.75 -26.58
N LEU A 56 1.98 -7.53 -25.69
CA LEU A 56 1.38 -8.82 -26.06
C LEU A 56 0.36 -8.68 -27.18
N VAL A 57 -0.50 -7.65 -27.11
CA VAL A 57 -1.52 -7.39 -28.14
C VAL A 57 -0.88 -6.96 -29.47
N VAL A 58 0.08 -6.04 -29.45
CA VAL A 58 0.73 -5.52 -30.66
C VAL A 58 1.53 -6.61 -31.39
N THR A 59 2.09 -7.57 -30.65
CA THR A 59 2.91 -8.65 -31.23
C THR A 59 2.14 -9.94 -31.50
N ASP A 60 0.82 -9.96 -31.28
CA ASP A 60 0.00 -11.18 -31.37
C ASP A 60 0.59 -12.35 -30.57
N ALA A 61 0.97 -12.06 -29.32
CA ALA A 61 1.70 -13.00 -28.49
C ALA A 61 0.78 -14.12 -27.96
N PRO A 62 1.32 -15.33 -27.69
CA PRO A 62 0.52 -16.43 -27.14
C PRO A 62 -0.18 -16.05 -25.83
N THR A 63 -1.46 -16.41 -25.69
CA THR A 63 -2.30 -16.07 -24.53
C THR A 63 -1.69 -16.49 -23.18
N GLY A 64 -0.91 -17.57 -23.15
CA GLY A 64 -0.17 -18.01 -21.96
C GLY A 64 0.72 -16.94 -21.34
N LEU A 65 1.25 -16.01 -22.14
CA LEU A 65 2.10 -14.93 -21.65
C LEU A 65 1.32 -13.88 -20.82
N VAL A 66 -0.01 -13.83 -20.90
CA VAL A 66 -0.82 -12.93 -20.05
C VAL A 66 -0.57 -13.17 -18.56
N LEU A 67 -0.23 -14.41 -18.16
CA LEU A 67 0.12 -14.74 -16.79
C LEU A 67 1.31 -13.94 -16.24
N GLY A 68 2.21 -13.48 -17.12
CA GLY A 68 3.34 -12.61 -16.76
C GLY A 68 2.90 -11.24 -16.21
N ALA A 69 1.67 -10.79 -16.49
CA ALA A 69 1.12 -9.54 -15.96
C ALA A 69 0.86 -9.60 -14.45
N PHE A 70 0.78 -10.81 -13.86
CA PHE A 70 0.50 -11.01 -12.44
C PHE A 70 1.49 -10.28 -11.54
N ALA A 71 2.80 -10.43 -11.78
CA ALA A 71 3.83 -9.88 -10.90
C ALA A 71 3.83 -8.34 -10.83
N PRO A 72 3.90 -7.60 -11.95
CA PRO A 72 3.85 -6.14 -11.90
C PRO A 72 2.49 -5.63 -11.38
N LEU A 73 1.40 -6.36 -11.65
CA LEU A 73 0.07 -5.99 -11.15
C LEU A 73 -0.04 -6.18 -9.62
N ALA A 74 0.45 -7.30 -9.09
CA ALA A 74 0.48 -7.57 -7.65
C ALA A 74 1.28 -6.49 -6.90
N LEU A 75 2.44 -6.10 -7.43
CA LEU A 75 3.23 -4.99 -6.89
C LEU A 75 2.48 -3.66 -6.96
N ALA A 76 1.81 -3.37 -8.07
CA ALA A 76 1.01 -2.16 -8.23
C ALA A 76 -0.11 -2.07 -7.18
N VAL A 77 -0.84 -3.16 -6.98
CA VAL A 77 -1.92 -3.26 -5.98
C VAL A 77 -1.36 -3.13 -4.56
N GLU A 78 -0.32 -3.89 -4.22
CA GLU A 78 0.24 -3.90 -2.87
C GLU A 78 0.77 -2.51 -2.48
N PHE A 79 1.59 -1.89 -3.34
CA PHE A 79 2.10 -0.55 -3.06
C PHE A 79 0.99 0.51 -3.04
N SER A 80 -0.09 0.34 -3.81
CA SER A 80 -1.24 1.24 -3.75
C SER A 80 -1.97 1.15 -2.41
N ILE A 81 -2.11 -0.07 -1.86
CA ILE A 81 -2.71 -0.27 -0.53
C ILE A 81 -1.79 0.32 0.53
N GLN A 82 -0.49 -0.03 0.53
CA GLN A 82 0.49 0.52 1.46
C GLN A 82 0.52 2.06 1.46
N ALA A 83 0.37 2.68 0.28
CA ALA A 83 0.31 4.14 0.14
C ALA A 83 -0.96 4.75 0.74
N ARG A 84 -2.12 4.10 0.54
CA ARG A 84 -3.41 4.60 1.06
C ARG A 84 -3.53 4.43 2.58
N THR A 85 -2.97 3.36 3.12
CA THR A 85 -3.03 3.06 4.56
C THR A 85 -1.85 3.63 5.34
N GLN A 86 -0.84 4.20 4.67
CA GLN A 86 0.41 4.63 5.31
C GLN A 86 1.08 3.48 6.09
N PHE A 87 0.99 2.28 5.54
CA PHE A 87 1.50 1.06 6.16
C PHE A 87 2.42 0.33 5.19
N CYS A 88 3.71 0.29 5.50
CA CYS A 88 4.70 -0.46 4.74
C CYS A 88 4.88 -1.88 5.30
N VAL A 89 4.53 -2.88 4.49
CA VAL A 89 4.72 -4.32 4.76
C VAL A 89 6.18 -4.61 5.13
N ARG A 90 7.12 -4.03 4.39
CA ARG A 90 8.55 -4.25 4.61
C ARG A 90 9.04 -3.72 5.96
N PHE A 91 8.48 -2.61 6.44
CA PHE A 91 8.81 -2.06 7.74
C PHE A 91 8.18 -2.86 8.87
N ALA A 92 6.94 -3.29 8.70
CA ALA A 92 6.27 -4.22 9.61
C ALA A 92 7.09 -5.51 9.81
N LEU A 93 7.54 -6.15 8.73
CA LEU A 93 8.37 -7.36 8.79
C LEU A 93 9.73 -7.13 9.46
N ARG A 94 10.29 -5.91 9.39
CA ARG A 94 11.56 -5.54 10.05
C ARG A 94 11.39 -4.99 11.46
N GLY A 95 10.15 -4.82 11.93
CA GLY A 95 9.83 -4.14 13.19
C GLY A 95 10.36 -2.71 13.22
N ARG A 96 10.07 -1.92 12.18
CA ARG A 96 10.47 -0.51 12.04
C ARG A 96 9.27 0.37 11.68
N TYR A 97 9.46 1.67 11.89
CA TYR A 97 8.59 2.74 11.39
C TYR A 97 9.43 3.95 11.00
N ASP A 98 8.89 4.84 10.16
CA ASP A 98 9.57 6.08 9.76
C ASP A 98 8.56 7.20 9.44
N PHE A 99 8.48 8.20 10.32
CA PHE A 99 7.66 9.40 10.16
C PHE A 99 8.48 10.69 9.98
N THR A 100 9.79 10.59 9.76
CA THR A 100 10.68 11.76 9.58
C THR A 100 10.23 12.68 8.45
N GLY A 101 9.70 12.08 7.37
CA GLY A 101 9.09 12.79 6.24
C GLY A 101 7.77 13.52 6.53
N SER A 102 7.26 13.44 7.76
CA SER A 102 6.06 14.12 8.24
C SER A 102 6.31 15.01 9.46
N GLY A 103 7.55 15.10 9.95
CA GLY A 103 7.87 15.80 11.21
C GLY A 103 7.77 14.91 12.47
N GLY A 104 7.55 13.60 12.30
CA GLY A 104 7.66 12.61 13.38
C GLY A 104 9.03 11.95 13.44
N ASP A 105 9.18 10.91 14.25
CA ASP A 105 10.44 10.15 14.40
C ASP A 105 10.46 8.85 13.56
N SER A 106 11.62 8.21 13.50
CA SER A 106 11.80 6.85 12.98
C SER A 106 12.38 5.94 14.05
N GLY A 107 12.05 4.65 14.03
CA GLY A 107 12.49 3.79 15.11
C GLY A 107 12.22 2.31 14.93
N ARG A 108 12.40 1.58 16.03
CA ARG A 108 12.16 0.14 16.10
C ARG A 108 10.95 -0.13 16.97
N VAL A 109 10.14 -1.09 16.53
CA VAL A 109 9.06 -1.65 17.34
C VAL A 109 9.68 -2.71 18.25
N THR A 110 9.68 -2.51 19.56
CA THR A 110 10.29 -3.43 20.54
C THR A 110 9.28 -4.38 21.16
N ALA A 111 8.06 -3.90 21.45
CA ALA A 111 6.98 -4.71 22.01
C ALA A 111 6.56 -5.84 21.05
N SER A 112 6.54 -7.08 21.55
CA SER A 112 6.18 -8.28 20.78
C SER A 112 4.74 -8.25 20.27
N ALA A 113 3.80 -7.73 21.07
CA ALA A 113 2.40 -7.56 20.68
C ALA A 113 2.25 -6.62 19.46
N ASN A 114 3.00 -5.51 19.45
CA ASN A 114 2.98 -4.56 18.34
C ASN A 114 3.59 -5.16 17.07
N ARG A 115 4.71 -5.89 17.20
CA ARG A 115 5.28 -6.65 16.07
C ARG A 115 4.30 -7.68 15.51
N ARG A 116 3.57 -8.38 16.37
CA ARG A 116 2.56 -9.35 15.94
C ARG A 116 1.41 -8.67 15.19
N ALA A 117 0.93 -7.52 15.68
CA ALA A 117 -0.09 -6.74 14.98
C ALA A 117 0.40 -6.30 13.59
N ASP A 118 1.64 -5.79 13.51
CA ASP A 118 2.28 -5.39 12.26
C ASP A 118 2.43 -6.56 11.27
N THR A 119 2.90 -7.73 11.72
CA THR A 119 3.09 -8.88 10.82
C THR A 119 1.76 -9.47 10.35
N VAL A 120 0.71 -9.47 11.19
CA VAL A 120 -0.64 -9.88 10.78
C VAL A 120 -1.21 -8.92 9.74
N SER A 121 -1.11 -7.60 9.95
CA SER A 121 -1.55 -6.62 8.97
C SER A 121 -0.75 -6.69 7.67
N ALA A 122 0.56 -6.91 7.76
CA ALA A 122 1.42 -7.13 6.59
C ALA A 122 0.96 -8.35 5.77
N ALA A 123 0.70 -9.48 6.42
CA ALA A 123 0.18 -10.68 5.76
C ALA A 123 -1.17 -10.42 5.08
N LYS A 124 -2.10 -9.72 5.75
CA LYS A 124 -3.40 -9.35 5.16
C LYS A 124 -3.24 -8.50 3.89
N VAL A 125 -2.39 -7.48 3.93
CA VAL A 125 -2.14 -6.61 2.78
C VAL A 125 -1.56 -7.40 1.61
N THR A 126 -0.53 -8.21 1.84
CA THR A 126 0.09 -9.02 0.78
C THR A 126 -0.89 -10.06 0.21
N VAL A 127 -1.58 -10.83 1.05
CA VAL A 127 -2.55 -11.84 0.59
C VAL A 127 -3.67 -11.20 -0.22
N PHE A 128 -4.26 -10.11 0.26
CA PHE A 128 -5.30 -9.40 -0.49
C PHE A 128 -4.79 -8.89 -1.84
N SER A 129 -3.56 -8.37 -1.88
CA SER A 129 -2.96 -7.88 -3.13
C SER A 129 -2.75 -9.00 -4.14
N LEU A 130 -2.25 -10.16 -3.69
CA LEU A 130 -2.07 -11.34 -4.53
C LEU A 130 -3.40 -11.89 -5.04
N LEU A 131 -4.45 -11.90 -4.19
CA LEU A 131 -5.80 -12.32 -4.60
C LEU A 131 -6.37 -11.41 -5.69
N VAL A 132 -6.32 -10.09 -5.49
CA VAL A 132 -6.82 -9.11 -6.47
C VAL A 132 -6.06 -9.24 -7.79
N ALA A 133 -4.74 -9.31 -7.75
CA ALA A 133 -3.93 -9.47 -8.95
C ALA A 133 -4.16 -10.82 -9.64
N GLY A 134 -4.34 -11.90 -8.87
CA GLY A 134 -4.64 -13.24 -9.37
C GLY A 134 -5.98 -13.31 -10.09
N VAL A 135 -7.04 -12.74 -9.49
CA VAL A 135 -8.37 -12.68 -10.11
C VAL A 135 -8.33 -11.85 -11.39
N ALA A 136 -7.70 -10.68 -11.37
CA ALA A 136 -7.59 -9.83 -12.55
C ALA A 136 -6.80 -10.50 -13.68
N THR A 137 -5.65 -11.11 -13.36
CA THR A 137 -4.84 -11.83 -14.36
C THR A 137 -5.57 -13.06 -14.90
N GLY A 138 -6.28 -13.80 -14.04
CA GLY A 138 -7.10 -14.94 -14.45
C GLY A 138 -8.24 -14.54 -15.39
N ALA A 139 -8.92 -13.42 -15.12
CA ALA A 139 -9.95 -12.89 -16.00
C ALA A 139 -9.39 -12.50 -17.38
N LEU A 140 -8.22 -11.86 -17.42
CA LEU A 140 -7.54 -11.52 -18.68
C LEU A 140 -7.14 -12.78 -19.47
N TYR A 141 -6.60 -13.79 -18.78
CA TYR A 141 -6.22 -15.06 -19.41
C TYR A 141 -7.43 -15.77 -20.02
N VAL A 142 -8.52 -15.92 -19.25
CA VAL A 142 -9.75 -16.56 -19.73
C VAL A 142 -10.35 -15.79 -20.91
N GLY A 143 -10.43 -14.46 -20.82
CA GLY A 143 -10.92 -13.62 -21.92
C GLY A 143 -10.07 -13.74 -23.19
N GLY A 144 -8.75 -13.77 -23.07
CA GLY A 144 -7.84 -13.95 -24.19
C GLY A 144 -7.84 -15.36 -24.79
N THR A 145 -8.32 -16.38 -24.08
CA THR A 145 -8.52 -17.73 -24.66
C THR A 145 -9.86 -17.88 -25.38
N MET A 146 -10.78 -16.93 -25.22
CA MET A 146 -12.11 -16.94 -25.84
C MET A 146 -12.19 -16.13 -27.14
N LEU A 147 -11.13 -15.41 -27.50
CA LEU A 147 -10.97 -14.63 -28.73
C LEU A 147 -10.14 -15.44 -29.75
#